data_AF-A0A3V2SHE9-F1
#
_entry.id   AF-A0A3V2SHE9-F1
#
_cell.length_a   1.000
_cell.length_b   1.000
_cell.length_c   1.000
_cell.angle_alpha   90.00
_cell.angle_beta   90.00
_cell.angle_gamma   90.00
#
_symmetry.space_group_name_H-M   'P 1'
#
loop_
_entity.id
_entity.type
_entity.pdbx_description
1 polymer ?
#
loop_
_entity_poly.entity_id
_entity_poly.type
_entity_poly.pdbx_seq_one_letter_code
_entity_poly.pdbx_strand_id
1 'polypeptide(L)' 'MIRIEILFDRQSTKKLKSGTLQALQNEIEQRLKPHYPEIWLHMWESPSFRVRSCQPALH' A
#
# COMPACT_ATOMS: atom_id res chain seq x y z
N MET A 1 3.26 5.16 -20.82
CA MET A 1 2.62 4.89 -19.50
C MET A 1 3.60 4.18 -18.56
N ILE A 2 3.92 4.80 -17.43
CA ILE A 2 4.75 4.20 -16.37
C ILE A 2 3.83 3.80 -15.22
N ARG A 3 3.99 2.57 -14.71
CA ARG A 3 3.21 2.05 -13.58
C ARG A 3 4.15 1.73 -12.43
N ILE A 4 3.87 2.28 -11.25
CA ILE A 4 4.64 2.05 -10.02
C ILE A 4 3.69 1.55 -8.95
N GLU A 5 4.02 0.40 -8.37
CA GLU A 5 3.29 -0.20 -7.25
C GLU A 5 4.25 -0.38 -6.08
N ILE A 6 3.86 0.14 -4.91
CA ILE A 6 4.70 0.06 -3.71
C ILE A 6 3.88 -0.61 -2.61
N LEU A 7 4.41 -1.74 -2.15
CA LEU A 7 3.87 -2.51 -1.04
C LEU A 7 4.63 -2.17 0.24
N PHE A 8 3.91 -1.65 1.23
CA PHE A 8 4.45 -1.49 2.57
C PHE A 8 4.07 -2.68 3.43
N ASP A 9 5.03 -3.18 4.20
CA ASP A 9 4.70 -4.12 5.26
C ASP A 9 3.96 -3.39 6.39
N ARG A 10 3.03 -4.11 7.01
CA ARG A 10 2.21 -3.57 8.09
C ARG A 10 3.00 -3.10 9.31
N GLN A 11 4.18 -3.68 9.58
CA GLN A 11 4.96 -3.28 10.77
C GLN A 11 5.58 -1.91 10.55
N SER A 12 6.04 -1.62 9.33
CA SER A 12 6.57 -0.31 8.95
C SER A 12 5.51 0.78 8.93
N THR A 13 4.26 0.45 8.59
CA THR A 13 3.15 1.43 8.54
C THR A 13 2.39 1.56 9.86
N LYS A 14 2.57 0.64 10.82
CA LYS A 14 1.80 0.57 12.08
C LYS A 14 1.79 1.88 12.89
N LYS A 15 2.87 2.65 12.84
CA LYS A 15 3.05 3.89 13.60
C LYS A 15 2.70 5.14 12.79
N LEU A 16 2.43 4.99 11.49
CA LEU A 16 2.07 6.11 10.65
C LEU A 16 0.67 6.58 11.01
N LYS A 17 0.44 7.88 10.90
CA LYS A 17 -0.90 8.43 11.08
C LYS A 17 -1.77 7.97 9.90
N SER A 18 -3.07 7.84 10.17
CA SER A 18 -4.03 7.62 9.09
C SER A 18 -3.87 8.70 8.03
N GLY A 19 -3.86 8.30 6.75
CA GLY A 19 -3.65 9.21 5.61
C GLY A 19 -2.20 9.53 5.26
N THR A 20 -1.20 9.09 6.04
CA THR A 20 0.22 9.35 5.70
C THR A 20 0.62 8.71 4.35
N LEU A 21 0.18 7.48 4.06
CA LEU A 21 0.48 6.84 2.77
C LEU A 21 -0.19 7.56 1.59
N GLN A 22 -1.43 8.03 1.78
CA GLN A 22 -2.12 8.82 0.77
C GLN A 22 -1.39 10.14 0.49
N ALA A 23 -0.94 10.84 1.53
CA ALA A 23 -0.19 12.08 1.38
C ALA A 23 1.15 11.85 0.65
N LEU A 24 1.86 10.76 0.98
CA LEU A 24 3.09 10.38 0.30
C LEU A 24 2.86 10.05 -1.17
N GLN A 25 1.80 9.28 -1.48
CA GLN A 25 1.43 8.98 -2.86
C GLN A 25 1.21 10.28 -3.65
N ASN A 26 0.42 11.21 -3.10
CA ASN A 26 0.14 12.49 -3.75
C ASN A 26 1.41 13.31 -3.99
N GLU A 27 2.33 13.36 -3.02
CA GLU A 27 3.58 14.10 -3.13
C GLU A 27 4.48 13.53 -4.25
N ILE A 28 4.59 12.20 -4.33
CA ILE A 28 5.39 11.55 -5.38
C ILE A 28 4.72 11.73 -6.74
N GLU A 29 3.41 11.56 -6.86
CA GLU A 29 2.68 11.81 -8.10
C GLU A 29 2.91 13.24 -8.59
N GLN A 30 2.79 14.24 -7.71
CA GLN A 30 3.02 15.65 -8.07
C GLN A 30 4.44 15.91 -8.57
N ARG A 31 5.44 15.25 -7.99
CA ARG A 31 6.85 15.38 -8.44
C ARG A 31 7.11 14.68 -9.77
N LEU A 32 6.43 13.56 -10.03
CA LEU A 32 6.67 12.76 -11.22
C LEU A 32 5.83 13.21 -12.42
N LYS A 33 4.63 13.76 -12.20
CA LYS A 33 3.68 14.16 -13.25
C LYS A 33 4.24 15.12 -14.31
N PRO A 34 5.11 16.11 -13.99
CA PRO A 34 5.72 16.97 -15.00
C PRO A 34 6.64 16.22 -15.97
N HIS A 35 7.27 15.13 -15.52
CA HIS A 35 8.20 14.31 -16.32
C HIS A 35 7.49 13.13 -16.98
N TYR A 36 6.45 12.61 -16.32
CA TYR A 36 5.70 11.42 -16.68
C TYR A 36 4.19 11.72 -16.55
N PRO A 37 3.58 12.39 -17.54
CA PRO A 37 2.19 12.84 -17.44
C PRO A 37 1.17 11.69 -17.35
N GLU A 38 1.53 10.51 -17.84
CA GLU A 38 0.74 9.28 -17.77
C GLU A 38 1.28 8.30 -16.71
N ILE A 39 1.78 8.81 -15.59
CA ILE A 39 2.20 7.97 -14.48
C ILE A 39 1.00 7.47 -13.69
N TRP A 40 1.03 6.19 -13.33
CA TRP A 40 0.11 5.60 -12.36
C TRP A 40 0.91 5.11 -11.16
N LEU A 41 0.63 5.67 -9.99
CA LEU A 41 1.24 5.28 -8.72
C LEU A 41 0.18 4.70 -7.81
N HIS A 42 0.48 3.59 -7.16
CA HIS A 42 -0.38 3.02 -6.14
C HIS A 42 0.43 2.54 -4.94
N MET A 43 0.07 3.03 -3.77
CA MET A 43 0.70 2.67 -2.50
C MET A 43 -0.32 1.98 -1.60
N TRP A 44 0.01 0.78 -1.12
CA TRP A 44 -0.86 0.03 -0.22
C TRP A 44 -0.09 -0.67 0.89
N GLU A 45 -0.79 -0.97 1.97
CA GLU A 45 -0.31 -1.80 3.06
C GLU A 45 -0.63 -3.27 2.77
N SER A 46 0.30 -4.17 3.12
CA SER A 46 0.07 -5.61 3.03
C SER A 46 -1.15 -6.03 3.85
N PRO A 47 -2.14 -6.74 3.25
CA PRO A 47 -3.29 -7.21 4.00
C PRO A 47 -2.85 -8.15 5.12
N SER A 48 -3.46 -8.01 6.31
CA SER A 48 -3.23 -8.99 7.37
C SER A 48 -3.96 -10.28 7.05
N PHE A 49 -3.23 -11.27 6.53
CA PHE A 49 -3.71 -12.64 6.58
C PHE A 49 -3.69 -13.10 8.05
N ARG A 50 -4.84 -12.98 8.73
CA ARG A 50 -5.09 -13.87 9.85
C ARG A 50 -5.46 -15.21 9.24
N VAL A 51 -4.54 -16.16 9.23
CA VAL A 51 -4.88 -17.56 9.02
C VAL A 51 -5.89 -17.90 10.11
N ARG A 52 -7.18 -17.96 9.76
CA ARG A 52 -8.14 -18.66 10.62
C ARG A 52 -7.71 -20.12 10.51
N SER A 53 -7.07 -20.63 11.56
CA SER A 53 -6.93 -22.06 11.74
C SER A 53 -8.34 -22.64 11.78
N CYS A 54 -8.81 -23.16 10.65
CA CYS A 54 -9.96 -24.05 10.63
C CYS A 54 -9.51 -25.31 11.37
N GLN A 55 -9.71 -25.37 12.69
CA GLN A 55 -9.70 -26.65 13.39
C GLN A 55 -10.88 -27.45 12.84
N PRO A 56 -10.66 -28.63 12.26
CA PRO A 56 -11.76 -29.53 11.95
C PRO A 56 -12.40 -29.92 13.29
N ALA A 57 -13.71 -29.72 13.43
CA ALA A 57 -14.46 -30.35 14.50
C ALA A 57 -14.37 -31.87 14.28
N LEU A 58 -13.59 -32.54 15.12
CA LEU A 58 -13.59 -34.00 15.19
C LEU A 58 -14.95 -34.43 15.73
N HIS A 59 -15.64 -35.24 14.93
CA HIS A 59 -16.95 -35.81 15.19
C HIS A 59 -16.85 -37.08 16.02
#